data_AF-A0A536NE15-F1
#
_entry.id   AF-A0A536NE15-F1
#
_cell.length_a   1.000
_cell.length_b   1.000
_cell.length_c   1.000
_cell.angle_alpha   90.00
_cell.angle_beta   90.00
_cell.angle_gamma   90.00
#
_symmetry.space_group_name_H-M   'P 1'
#
loop_
_entity.id
_entity.type
_entity.pdbx_description
1 polymer ?
#
loop_
_entity_poly.entity_id
_entity_poly.type
_entity_poly.pdbx_seq_one_letter_code
_entity_poly.pdbx_strand_id
1 'polypeptide(L)'
;MTTIYLDRGAMVLAQPDESRRRPPALVPVPGVTEQVRYLRESRMEVCVIARELPSELAAALPGLDTISELPDDPPPDSWLVTTDPAWCERPRPSGLRTILIGPRQSPGPRRSAYCDVIARDLSAAVMEILTRQVMGSL
;
A
#
# COMPACT_ATOMS: atom_id res chain seq x y z
N MET A 1 4.49 11.23 14.04
CA MET A 1 3.63 10.02 14.02
C MET A 1 3.72 9.46 12.61
N THR A 2 3.95 8.16 12.45
CA THR A 2 4.17 7.57 11.13
C THR A 2 2.84 7.35 10.42
N THR A 3 2.72 7.83 9.19
CA THR A 3 1.53 7.66 8.34
C THR A 3 1.83 6.67 7.22
N ILE A 4 0.94 5.71 7.03
CA ILE A 4 1.02 4.67 6.01
C ILE A 4 -0.07 4.92 4.96
N TYR A 5 0.37 5.25 3.76
CA TYR A 5 -0.48 5.39 2.58
C TYR A 5 -0.54 4.06 1.84
N LEU A 6 -1.74 3.52 1.67
CA LEU A 6 -1.98 2.32 0.88
C LEU A 6 -2.62 2.70 -0.44
N ASP A 7 -1.96 2.41 -1.56
CA ASP A 7 -2.59 2.49 -2.87
C ASP A 7 -3.76 1.50 -2.97
N ARG A 8 -4.76 1.82 -3.80
CA ARG A 8 -5.90 0.95 -4.04
C ARG A 8 -5.48 -0.46 -4.45
N GLY A 9 -4.47 -0.61 -5.32
CA GLY A 9 -4.00 -1.93 -5.75
C GLY A 9 -3.37 -2.76 -4.63
N ALA A 10 -2.89 -2.13 -3.56
CA ALA A 10 -2.43 -2.83 -2.37
C ALA A 10 -3.57 -3.37 -1.49
N MET A 11 -4.79 -2.86 -1.68
CA MET A 11 -5.97 -3.22 -0.90
C MET A 11 -6.90 -4.19 -1.64
N VAL A 12 -6.99 -4.07 -2.97
CA VAL A 12 -7.93 -4.83 -3.78
C VAL A 12 -7.28 -5.41 -5.04
N LEU A 13 -7.72 -6.60 -5.41
CA LEU A 13 -7.35 -7.28 -6.65
C LEU A 13 -8.53 -7.28 -7.61
N ALA A 14 -8.25 -7.08 -8.90
CA ALA A 14 -9.21 -7.38 -9.95
C ALA A 14 -9.31 -8.90 -10.13
N GLN A 15 -10.47 -9.49 -9.86
CA GLN A 15 -10.72 -10.88 -10.24
C GLN A 15 -10.92 -10.97 -11.75
N PRO A 16 -10.16 -11.83 -12.45
CA PRO A 16 -10.39 -12.06 -13.86
C PRO A 16 -11.76 -12.72 -14.07
N ASP A 17 -12.64 -12.06 -14.82
CA ASP A 17 -13.84 -12.69 -15.36
C ASP A 17 -13.46 -13.41 -16.66
N GLU A 18 -13.42 -14.75 -16.64
CA GLU A 18 -13.12 -15.58 -17.80
C GLU A 18 -14.07 -15.31 -18.98
N SER A 19 -15.29 -14.86 -18.69
CA SER A 19 -16.29 -14.55 -19.73
C SER A 19 -16.08 -13.17 -20.36
N ARG A 20 -15.28 -12.27 -19.75
CA ARG A 20 -15.09 -10.84 -20.12
C ARG A 20 -16.39 -10.07 -20.36
N ARG A 21 -17.53 -10.57 -19.88
CA ARG A 21 -18.86 -9.96 -20.11
C ARG A 21 -19.18 -8.88 -19.09
N ARG A 22 -18.48 -8.88 -17.94
CA ARG A 22 -18.64 -7.87 -16.89
C ARG A 22 -17.29 -7.20 -16.59
N PRO A 23 -17.33 -5.96 -16.06
CA PRO A 23 -16.17 -5.37 -15.42
C PRO A 23 -15.64 -6.34 -14.35
N PRO A 24 -14.31 -6.49 -14.22
CA PRO A 24 -13.73 -7.39 -13.23
C PRO A 24 -14.20 -6.99 -11.83
N ALA A 25 -14.67 -7.97 -11.05
CA ALA A 25 -15.03 -7.74 -9.67
C ALA A 25 -13.77 -7.41 -8.87
N LEU A 26 -13.84 -6.38 -8.02
CA LEU A 26 -12.75 -6.05 -7.12
C LEU A 26 -12.95 -6.80 -5.82
N VAL A 27 -11.97 -7.60 -5.44
CA VAL A 27 -11.98 -8.35 -4.18
C VAL A 27 -10.87 -7.85 -3.27
N PRO A 28 -11.07 -7.85 -1.94
CA PRO A 28 -10.01 -7.55 -1.00
C PRO A 28 -8.79 -8.45 -1.19
N VAL A 29 -7.59 -7.88 -1.03
CA VAL A 29 -6.36 -8.67 -0.92
C VAL A 29 -6.47 -9.59 0.31
N PRO A 30 -6.10 -10.87 0.22
CA PRO A 30 -6.13 -11.76 1.38
C PRO A 30 -5.33 -11.20 2.57
N GLY A 31 -5.93 -11.21 3.76
CA GLY A 31 -5.28 -10.76 4.99
C GLY A 31 -5.17 -9.23 5.15
N VAL A 32 -5.71 -8.44 4.21
CA VAL A 32 -5.58 -6.97 4.23
C VAL A 32 -6.14 -6.34 5.50
N THR A 33 -7.28 -6.85 5.99
CA THR A 33 -7.93 -6.36 7.21
C THR A 33 -7.03 -6.54 8.43
N GLU A 34 -6.42 -7.71 8.57
CA GLU A 34 -5.48 -8.03 9.65
C GLU A 34 -4.24 -7.14 9.56
N GLN A 35 -3.67 -6.97 8.36
CA GLN A 35 -2.50 -6.12 8.17
C GLN A 35 -2.76 -4.65 8.53
N VAL A 36 -3.91 -4.09 8.13
CA VAL A 36 -4.30 -2.72 8.48
C VAL A 36 -4.52 -2.58 9.99
N ARG A 37 -5.13 -3.58 10.64
CA ARG A 37 -5.30 -3.57 12.11
C ARG A 37 -3.96 -3.57 12.83
N TYR A 38 -3.00 -4.38 12.41
CA TYR A 38 -1.66 -4.40 13.03
C TYR A 38 -0.94 -3.05 12.94
N LEU A 39 -1.02 -2.37 11.81
CA LEU A 39 -0.45 -1.02 11.66
C LEU A 39 -1.11 -0.02 12.62
N ARG A 40 -2.44 -0.03 12.72
CA ARG A 40 -3.21 0.84 13.62
C ARG A 40 -2.93 0.56 15.10
N GLU A 41 -2.89 -0.71 15.48
CA GLU A 41 -2.54 -1.16 16.84
C GLU A 41 -1.11 -0.73 17.23
N SER A 42 -0.21 -0.65 16.24
CA SER A 42 1.16 -0.13 16.38
C SER A 42 1.24 1.42 16.38
N ARG A 43 0.10 2.09 16.56
CA ARG A 43 -0.05 3.56 16.61
C ARG A 43 0.41 4.29 15.34
N MET A 44 0.31 3.61 14.19
CA MET A 44 0.47 4.26 12.90
C MET A 44 -0.89 4.73 12.38
N GLU A 45 -0.86 5.87 11.71
CA GLU A 45 -2.01 6.32 10.93
C GLU A 45 -2.03 5.56 9.60
N VAL A 46 -3.21 5.12 9.15
CA VAL A 46 -3.35 4.39 7.88
C VAL A 46 -4.39 5.10 7.04
N CYS A 47 -3.98 5.56 5.86
CA CYS A 47 -4.81 6.25 4.88
C CYS A 47 -4.79 5.48 3.56
N VAL A 48 -5.96 5.28 2.95
CA VAL A 48 -6.04 4.63 1.64
C VAL A 48 -6.16 5.68 0.54
N ILE A 49 -5.29 5.59 -0.47
CA ILE A 49 -5.38 6.40 -1.68
C ILE A 49 -6.40 5.74 -2.61
N ALA A 50 -7.67 6.09 -2.42
CA ALA A 50 -8.78 5.64 -3.23
C ALA A 50 -9.94 6.63 -3.11
N ARG A 51 -10.72 6.78 -4.18
CA ARG A 51 -11.98 7.55 -4.12
C ARG A 51 -13.01 6.91 -3.21
N GLU A 52 -13.06 5.58 -3.20
CA GLU A 52 -13.96 4.79 -2.39
C GLU A 52 -13.35 3.41 -2.11
N LEU A 53 -13.72 2.83 -0.97
CA LEU A 53 -13.41 1.45 -0.60
C LEU A 53 -14.58 0.54 -0.94
N PRO A 54 -14.34 -0.73 -1.32
CA PRO A 54 -15.39 -1.74 -1.35
C PRO A 54 -16.13 -1.79 0.00
N SER A 55 -17.46 -1.98 -0.05
CA SER A 55 -18.31 -1.98 1.15
C SER A 55 -17.88 -3.01 2.19
N GLU A 56 -17.39 -4.17 1.76
CA GLU A 56 -16.83 -5.21 2.63
C GLU A 56 -15.62 -4.71 3.43
N LEU A 57 -14.69 -4.00 2.79
CA LEU A 57 -13.52 -3.42 3.47
C LEU A 57 -13.91 -2.28 4.39
N ALA A 58 -14.81 -1.41 3.95
CA ALA A 58 -15.31 -0.31 4.79
C ALA A 58 -16.02 -0.84 6.05
N ALA A 59 -16.76 -1.95 5.95
CA ALA A 59 -17.40 -2.60 7.09
C ALA A 59 -16.38 -3.30 8.02
N ALA A 60 -15.35 -3.93 7.47
CA ALA A 60 -14.33 -4.65 8.23
C ALA A 60 -13.31 -3.72 8.94
N LEU A 61 -13.12 -2.50 8.40
CA LEU A 61 -12.17 -1.50 8.87
C LEU A 61 -12.89 -0.15 9.12
N PRO A 62 -13.76 -0.08 10.14
CA PRO A 62 -14.47 1.15 10.44
C PRO A 62 -13.50 2.29 10.79
N GLY A 63 -13.82 3.50 10.31
CA GLY A 63 -13.00 4.69 10.50
C GLY A 63 -11.66 4.65 9.75
N LEU A 64 -11.58 3.90 8.64
CA LEU A 64 -10.43 3.97 7.72
C LEU A 64 -10.53 5.20 6.83
N ASP A 65 -9.54 6.08 6.97
CA ASP A 65 -9.46 7.31 6.19
C ASP A 65 -9.13 6.99 4.74
N THR A 66 -9.80 7.71 3.85
CA THR A 66 -9.58 7.64 2.41
C THR A 66 -9.24 9.02 1.89
N ILE A 67 -8.26 9.08 0.99
CA ILE A 67 -7.84 10.27 0.30
C ILE A 67 -7.82 9.99 -1.19
N SER A 68 -8.11 11.00 -2.00
CA SER A 68 -8.10 10.84 -3.47
C SER A 68 -6.69 10.74 -4.03
N GLU A 69 -5.73 11.42 -3.41
CA GLU A 69 -4.37 11.59 -3.90
C GLU A 69 -3.38 11.64 -2.72
N LEU A 70 -2.13 11.27 -2.97
CA LEU A 70 -1.06 11.41 -1.98
C LEU A 70 -0.79 12.91 -1.73
N PRO A 71 -0.63 13.36 -0.48
CA PRO A 71 -0.29 14.75 -0.18
C PRO A 71 1.08 15.14 -0.78
N ASP A 72 1.22 16.40 -1.21
CA ASP A 72 2.48 16.94 -1.73
C ASP A 72 3.59 16.96 -0.66
N ASP A 73 3.21 17.14 0.60
CA ASP A 73 4.11 17.17 1.76
C ASP A 73 3.58 16.20 2.84
N PRO A 74 3.79 14.88 2.68
CA PRO A 74 3.38 13.90 3.66
C PRO A 74 4.21 14.06 4.94
N PRO A 75 3.68 13.69 6.12
CA PRO A 75 4.45 13.73 7.36
C PRO A 75 5.80 12.99 7.23
N PRO A 76 6.84 13.43 7.96
CA PRO A 76 8.11 12.72 7.94
C PRO A 76 7.94 11.26 8.38
N ASP A 77 8.83 10.40 7.88
CA ASP A 77 8.81 8.95 8.10
C ASP A 77 7.63 8.19 7.48
N SER A 78 6.77 8.86 6.71
CA SER A 78 5.65 8.23 6.02
C SER A 78 6.08 7.15 5.04
N TRP A 79 5.16 6.20 4.81
CA TRP A 79 5.34 5.13 3.85
C TRP A 79 4.22 5.13 2.82
N LEU A 80 4.56 4.88 1.56
CA LEU A 80 3.62 4.52 0.50
C LEU A 80 3.81 3.03 0.16
N VAL A 81 2.75 2.24 0.27
CA VAL A 81 2.70 0.84 -0.17
C VAL A 81 1.85 0.76 -1.43
N THR A 82 2.42 0.23 -2.51
CA THR A 82 1.79 0.28 -3.84
C THR A 82 2.07 -0.96 -4.67
N THR A 83 1.18 -1.23 -5.64
CA THR A 83 1.41 -2.24 -6.70
C THR A 83 1.84 -1.61 -8.02
N ASP A 84 1.78 -0.28 -8.13
CA ASP A 84 2.11 0.44 -9.36
C ASP A 84 3.57 0.93 -9.31
N PRO A 85 4.47 0.37 -10.16
CA PRO A 85 5.87 0.75 -10.18
C PRO A 85 6.09 2.20 -10.65
N ALA A 86 5.10 2.84 -11.30
CA ALA A 86 5.22 4.23 -11.72
C ALA A 86 5.39 5.19 -10.52
N TRP A 87 4.97 4.81 -9.32
CA TRP A 87 5.26 5.56 -8.10
C TRP A 87 6.75 5.61 -7.75
N CYS A 88 7.50 4.58 -8.10
CA CYS A 88 8.94 4.51 -7.85
C CYS A 88 9.73 5.42 -8.81
N GLU A 89 9.18 5.68 -10.00
CA GLU A 89 9.86 6.41 -11.07
C GLU A 89 9.65 7.93 -11.02
N ARG A 90 8.69 8.40 -10.20
CA ARG A 90 8.37 9.82 -10.04
C ARG A 90 9.25 10.48 -8.98
N PRO A 91 9.45 11.81 -9.05
CA PRO A 91 9.98 12.57 -7.93
C PRO A 91 9.14 12.32 -6.68
N ARG A 92 9.78 11.94 -5.58
CA ARG A 92 9.12 11.61 -4.31
C ARG A 92 9.16 12.81 -3.36
N PRO A 93 8.07 13.09 -2.63
CA PRO A 93 8.11 14.03 -1.53
C PRO A 93 9.23 13.69 -0.53
N SER A 94 9.81 14.71 0.10
CA SER A 94 10.88 14.52 1.07
C SER A 94 10.39 13.69 2.26
N GLY A 95 11.19 12.72 2.70
CA GLY A 95 10.85 11.88 3.86
C GLY A 95 9.84 10.76 3.60
N LEU A 96 9.25 10.67 2.40
CA LEU A 96 8.39 9.55 2.01
C LEU A 96 9.23 8.34 1.59
N ARG A 97 8.96 7.19 2.21
CA ARG A 97 9.50 5.89 1.81
C ARG A 97 8.47 5.11 1.00
N THR A 98 8.94 4.23 0.13
CA THR A 98 8.12 3.52 -0.85
C THR A 98 8.36 2.01 -0.80
N ILE A 99 7.28 1.24 -0.75
CA ILE A 99 7.29 -0.22 -0.85
C ILE A 99 6.46 -0.64 -2.06
N LEU A 100 7.11 -1.29 -3.03
CA LEU A 100 6.42 -1.95 -4.13
C LEU A 100 6.06 -3.39 -3.71
N ILE A 101 4.78 -3.75 -3.75
CA ILE A 101 4.27 -5.09 -3.47
C ILE A 101 3.72 -5.76 -4.74
N GLY A 102 3.86 -7.08 -4.82
CA GLY A 102 3.32 -7.88 -5.91
C GLY A 102 4.24 -9.00 -6.36
N PRO A 103 3.79 -9.85 -7.31
CA PRO A 103 4.63 -10.90 -7.87
C PRO A 103 5.89 -10.27 -8.47
N ARG A 104 7.07 -10.82 -8.14
CA ARG A 104 8.35 -10.36 -8.69
C ARG A 104 8.24 -10.25 -10.20
N GLN A 105 8.25 -9.02 -10.73
CA GLN A 105 8.31 -8.82 -12.17
C GLN A 105 9.62 -9.44 -12.68
N SER A 106 9.55 -10.17 -13.79
CA SER A 106 10.74 -10.72 -14.42
C SER A 106 11.73 -9.58 -14.69
N PRO A 107 13.02 -9.70 -14.34
CA PRO A 107 13.96 -8.60 -14.46
C PRO A 107 14.10 -8.17 -15.93
N GLY A 108 13.47 -7.03 -16.26
CA GLY A 108 13.63 -6.36 -17.54
C GLY A 108 14.96 -5.59 -17.62
N PRO A 109 15.38 -5.14 -18.82
CA PRO A 109 16.75 -4.65 -19.04
C PRO A 109 17.07 -3.27 -18.47
N ARG A 110 16.13 -2.57 -17.83
CA ARG A 110 16.32 -1.19 -17.36
C ARG A 110 16.07 -1.08 -15.87
N ARG A 111 17.15 -0.86 -15.10
CA ARG A 111 17.06 -0.51 -13.68
C ARG A 111 16.68 0.96 -13.53
N SER A 112 15.38 1.28 -13.57
CA SER A 112 14.88 2.55 -13.00
C SER A 112 14.87 2.43 -11.47
N ALA A 113 14.90 3.55 -10.74
CA ALA A 113 14.99 3.56 -9.29
C ALA A 113 13.75 2.90 -8.66
N TYR A 114 13.89 1.67 -8.17
CA TYR A 114 12.79 0.69 -8.10
C TYR A 114 11.91 0.73 -6.83
N CYS A 115 11.84 1.85 -6.10
CA CYS A 115 11.33 1.97 -4.72
C CYS A 115 12.36 1.57 -3.66
N ASP A 116 12.18 2.07 -2.43
CA ASP A 116 13.12 1.83 -1.32
C ASP A 116 13.11 0.37 -0.86
N VAL A 117 11.94 -0.28 -0.96
CA VAL A 117 11.73 -1.69 -0.62
C VAL A 117 10.88 -2.36 -1.69
N ILE A 118 11.20 -3.62 -1.99
CA ILE A 118 10.34 -4.51 -2.77
C ILE A 118 9.91 -5.66 -1.87
N ALA A 119 8.61 -5.86 -1.73
CA ALA A 119 8.02 -6.94 -0.93
C ALA A 119 7.11 -7.82 -1.80
N ARG A 120 6.91 -9.06 -1.36
CA ARG A 120 6.08 -10.03 -2.12
C ARG A 120 4.60 -9.63 -2.10
N ASP A 121 4.14 -9.15 -0.96
CA ASP A 121 2.75 -8.89 -0.64
C ASP A 121 2.66 -7.86 0.50
N LEU A 122 1.43 -7.48 0.85
CA LEU A 122 1.17 -6.52 1.91
C LEU A 122 1.66 -6.99 3.28
N SER A 123 1.58 -8.30 3.57
CA SER A 123 2.03 -8.82 4.86
C SER A 123 3.54 -8.66 5.03
N ALA A 124 4.32 -8.99 4.00
CA ALA A 124 5.75 -8.76 3.99
C ALA A 124 6.09 -7.26 4.10
N ALA A 125 5.32 -6.37 3.46
CA ALA A 125 5.49 -4.92 3.58
C ALA A 125 5.23 -4.42 5.00
N VAL A 126 4.14 -4.86 5.64
CA VAL A 126 3.82 -4.49 7.03
C VAL A 126 4.92 -4.94 7.99
N MET A 127 5.42 -6.17 7.84
CA MET A 127 6.53 -6.65 8.68
C MET A 127 7.79 -5.79 8.53
N GLU A 128 8.12 -5.35 7.32
CA GLU A 128 9.26 -4.46 7.07
C GLU A 128 9.05 -3.10 7.78
N ILE A 129 7.86 -2.51 7.62
CA ILE A 129 7.51 -1.22 8.23
C ILE A 129 7.61 -1.29 9.75
N LEU A 130 7.02 -2.32 10.37
CA LEU A 130 7.04 -2.53 11.82
C LEU A 130 8.48 -2.73 12.33
N THR A 131 9.27 -3.54 11.63
CA THR A 131 10.68 -3.79 12.01
C THR A 131 11.49 -2.49 11.99
N ARG A 132 11.31 -1.66 10.97
CA ARG A 132 12.01 -0.36 10.86
C ARG A 132 11.54 0.66 11.89
N GLN A 133 10.26 0.64 12.26
CA GLN A 133 9.76 1.50 13.33
C GLN A 133 10.45 1.18 14.67
N VAL A 134 10.62 -0.11 14.97
CA VAL A 134 11.32 -0.56 16.20
C VAL A 134 12.79 -0.14 16.16
N MET A 135 13.49 -0.35 15.04
CA MET A 135 14.92 -0.03 14.93
C MET A 135 15.22 1.47 14.86
N GLY A 136 14.30 2.29 14.33
CA GLY A 136 14.45 3.75 14.27
C GLY A 136 14.02 4.48 15.55
N SER A 137 13.51 3.76 16.55
CA SER A 137 13.08 4.31 17.85
C SER A 137 14.12 4.10 18.97
N LEU A 138 15.32 3.61 18.62
CA LEU A 138 16.49 3.44 19.50
C LEU A 138 17.54 4.51 19.21
#